data_AF-I2NPZ6-F1
#
_entry.id   AF-I2NPZ6-F1
#
_cell.length_a   1.000
_cell.length_b   1.000
_cell.length_c   1.000
_cell.angle_alpha   90.00
_cell.angle_beta   90.00
_cell.angle_gamma   90.00
#
_symmetry.space_group_name_H-M   'P 1'
#
loop_
_entity.id
_entity.type
_entity.pdbx_description
1 polymer ?
#
loop_
_entity_poly.entity_id
_entity_poly.type
_entity_poly.pdbx_seq_one_letter_code
_entity_poly.pdbx_strand_id
1 'polypeptide(L)'
;MQKDLPNVLTSVINSVLKNPYNFSYPFFTAFEVGEGQLNQQEYNMAVGNTTSLGLLALAGVKPYELKKNEEYMNDAQKEHFTKILKAWHSQIMDEAVRTKNQMQEDVTNFADPADRATQEEEFSLELRNRDRERKLLKKIEQTLHKISDDDYGYCETCGVEIGLKRLEARPTADLCIDCKTLAEIREKQLGL
;
A
#
# COMPACT_ATOMS: atom_id res chain seq x y z
N MET A 1 20.10 39.64 -12.57
CA MET A 1 19.78 38.84 -13.77
C MET A 1 19.24 37.50 -13.31
N GLN A 2 17.97 37.23 -13.58
CA GLN A 2 17.32 35.93 -13.35
C GLN A 2 18.18 34.79 -13.92
N LYS A 3 18.38 33.73 -13.13
CA LYS A 3 18.81 32.42 -13.65
C LYS A 3 17.66 31.47 -13.41
N ASP A 4 17.06 31.05 -14.52
CA ASP A 4 15.87 30.22 -14.59
C ASP A 4 16.08 28.87 -13.90
N LEU A 5 15.09 28.43 -13.10
CA LEU A 5 15.00 27.04 -12.65
C LEU A 5 14.82 26.12 -13.87
N PRO A 6 15.45 24.93 -13.92
CA PRO A 6 15.22 23.98 -15.00
C PRO A 6 13.78 23.45 -14.94
N ASN A 7 13.02 23.88 -15.94
CA ASN A 7 11.58 23.69 -16.21
C ASN A 7 11.10 22.22 -16.30
N VAL A 8 11.96 21.24 -16.05
CA VAL A 8 11.66 19.79 -16.18
C VAL A 8 11.21 19.19 -14.84
N LEU A 9 11.81 19.59 -13.73
CA LEU A 9 11.46 19.11 -12.39
C LEU A 9 10.08 19.63 -11.93
N THR A 10 9.76 20.89 -12.24
CA THR A 10 8.46 21.50 -11.91
C THR A 10 7.31 20.87 -12.71
N SER A 11 7.58 20.36 -13.92
CA SER A 11 6.60 19.68 -14.78
C SER A 11 6.22 18.29 -14.25
N VAL A 12 7.21 17.50 -13.80
CA VAL A 12 6.97 16.15 -13.27
C VAL A 12 6.25 16.21 -11.92
N ILE A 13 6.68 17.12 -11.03
CA ILE A 13 6.04 17.38 -9.74
C ILE A 13 4.58 17.80 -9.96
N ASN A 14 4.29 18.73 -10.89
CA ASN A 14 2.92 19.17 -11.15
C ASN A 14 2.02 18.13 -11.84
N SER A 15 2.58 17.16 -12.57
CA SER A 15 1.81 16.09 -13.22
C SER A 15 1.30 15.03 -12.24
N VAL A 16 2.04 14.81 -11.14
CA VAL A 16 1.67 13.87 -10.05
C VAL A 16 0.73 14.53 -9.04
N LEU A 17 0.79 15.87 -8.89
CA LEU A 17 0.03 16.64 -7.90
C LEU A 17 -1.41 17.01 -8.30
N LYS A 18 -1.85 16.74 -9.54
CA LYS A 18 -3.26 16.97 -9.94
C LYS A 18 -4.14 15.76 -9.62
N ASN A 19 -4.36 15.50 -8.33
CA ASN A 19 -5.44 14.61 -7.88
C ASN A 19 -6.43 15.42 -7.00
N PRO A 20 -7.71 15.57 -7.40
CA PRO A 20 -8.64 16.55 -6.82
C PRO A 20 -9.34 16.11 -5.51
N TYR A 21 -8.84 15.11 -4.79
CA TYR A 21 -9.51 14.63 -3.57
C TYR A 21 -9.11 15.43 -2.34
N ASN A 22 -9.72 16.61 -2.23
CA ASN A 22 -9.73 17.46 -1.07
C ASN A 22 -10.73 16.89 -0.05
N PHE A 23 -10.30 15.94 0.79
CA PHE A 23 -11.09 15.48 1.94
C PHE A 23 -10.47 16.06 3.22
N SER A 24 -11.13 17.10 3.73
CA SER A 24 -10.91 17.67 5.05
C SER A 24 -11.26 16.64 6.12
N TYR A 25 -10.25 16.00 6.71
CA TYR A 25 -10.43 15.32 7.98
C TYR A 25 -9.76 16.16 9.08
N PRO A 26 -10.55 16.78 9.97
CA PRO A 26 -10.01 17.38 11.17
C PRO A 26 -9.61 16.26 12.14
N PHE A 27 -8.83 16.63 13.15
CA PHE A 27 -8.56 15.83 14.35
C PHE A 27 -7.37 14.87 14.24
N PHE A 28 -6.17 15.38 14.50
CA PHE A 28 -5.27 14.83 15.52
C PHE A 28 -4.13 15.84 15.75
N THR A 29 -4.16 16.46 16.94
CA THR A 29 -3.16 17.44 17.39
C THR A 29 -1.85 16.74 17.77
N ALA A 30 -0.76 17.44 17.50
CA ALA A 30 0.62 17.08 17.73
C ALA A 30 0.92 16.49 19.13
N PHE A 31 1.81 15.49 19.16
CA PHE A 31 2.51 15.02 20.36
C PHE A 31 4.02 15.11 20.09
N GLU A 32 4.74 15.75 21.01
CA GLU A 32 6.16 16.10 20.94
C GLU A 32 7.08 14.86 20.94
N VAL A 33 8.12 14.86 20.10
CA VAL A 33 9.11 13.77 20.02
C VAL A 33 10.35 14.16 20.82
N GLY A 34 10.61 13.43 21.90
CA GLY A 34 11.90 13.36 22.58
C GLY A 34 12.70 12.15 22.10
N GLU A 35 14.02 12.31 21.99
CA GLU A 35 15.00 11.33 21.52
C GLU A 35 14.86 9.96 22.22
N GLY A 36 14.73 8.88 21.44
CA GLY A 36 14.61 7.52 21.94
C GLY A 36 15.05 6.50 20.89
N GLN A 37 15.88 5.54 21.30
CA GLN A 37 16.40 4.44 20.48
C GLN A 37 15.26 3.67 19.80
N LEU A 38 15.38 3.49 18.48
CA LEU A 38 14.36 2.79 17.69
C LEU A 38 14.11 1.39 18.26
N ASN A 39 12.88 1.14 18.71
CA ASN A 39 12.49 -0.14 19.29
C ASN A 39 12.19 -1.16 18.16
N GLN A 40 12.18 -2.46 18.50
CA GLN A 40 11.92 -3.53 17.51
C GLN A 40 10.54 -3.39 16.82
N GLN A 41 9.58 -2.66 17.41
CA GLN A 41 8.29 -2.33 16.76
C GLN A 41 8.45 -1.24 15.69
N GLU A 42 9.35 -0.28 15.85
CA GLU A 42 9.73 0.72 14.84
C GLU A 42 10.56 0.10 13.71
N TYR A 43 11.41 -0.89 14.03
CA TYR A 43 12.10 -1.70 13.01
C TYR A 43 11.10 -2.47 12.11
N ASN A 44 10.04 -3.03 12.69
CA ASN A 44 9.00 -3.73 11.92
C ASN A 44 8.12 -2.77 11.08
N MET A 45 8.13 -1.47 11.36
CA MET A 45 7.53 -0.46 10.47
C MET A 45 8.42 -0.13 9.27
N ALA A 46 9.74 -0.29 9.38
CA ALA A 46 10.69 0.00 8.30
C ALA A 46 10.89 -1.18 7.31
N VAL A 47 10.53 -2.41 7.70
CA VAL A 47 10.64 -3.59 6.85
C VAL A 47 9.31 -3.83 6.13
N GLY A 48 9.31 -3.65 4.81
CA GLY A 48 8.16 -3.76 3.91
C GLY A 48 7.09 -4.77 4.36
N ASN A 49 5.94 -4.23 4.74
CA ASN A 49 4.83 -4.89 5.44
C ASN A 49 4.01 -5.82 4.50
N THR A 50 4.65 -6.82 3.89
CA THR A 50 3.97 -7.77 2.98
C THR A 50 3.63 -9.11 3.60
N THR A 51 3.97 -9.34 4.88
CA THR A 51 3.62 -10.58 5.59
C THR A 51 2.21 -10.50 6.20
N SER A 52 1.48 -11.62 6.17
CA SER A 52 0.13 -11.75 6.77
C SER A 52 0.03 -11.26 8.21
N LEU A 53 1.08 -11.51 9.01
CA LEU A 53 1.16 -11.08 10.40
C LEU A 53 1.22 -9.55 10.54
N GLY A 54 1.82 -8.85 9.57
CA GLY A 54 1.95 -7.39 9.56
C GLY A 54 0.61 -6.70 9.27
N LEU A 55 -0.14 -7.20 8.28
CA LEU A 55 -1.47 -6.67 7.92
C LEU A 55 -2.51 -6.83 9.04
N LEU A 56 -2.52 -7.99 9.70
CA LEU A 56 -3.42 -8.24 10.83
C LEU A 56 -3.08 -7.33 12.02
N ALA A 57 -1.79 -7.19 12.32
CA ALA A 57 -1.30 -6.32 13.39
C ALA A 57 -1.65 -4.85 13.12
N LEU A 58 -1.44 -4.38 11.89
CA LEU A 58 -1.81 -3.04 11.45
C LEU A 58 -3.29 -2.75 11.68
N ALA A 59 -4.15 -3.69 11.33
CA ALA A 59 -5.60 -3.56 11.48
C ALA A 59 -6.08 -3.81 12.92
N GLY A 60 -5.20 -4.22 13.84
CA GLY A 60 -5.57 -4.57 15.21
C GLY A 60 -6.52 -5.77 15.29
N VAL A 61 -6.50 -6.65 14.29
CA VAL A 61 -7.38 -7.84 14.23
C VAL A 61 -6.57 -9.11 14.44
N LYS A 62 -7.24 -10.14 14.99
CA LYS A 62 -6.69 -11.49 15.08
C LYS A 62 -7.06 -12.28 13.81
N PRO A 63 -6.33 -13.35 13.48
CA PRO A 63 -6.75 -14.30 12.44
C PRO A 63 -8.20 -14.76 12.68
N TYR A 64 -8.96 -14.87 11.60
CA TYR A 64 -10.36 -15.30 11.61
C TYR A 64 -10.48 -16.78 11.99
N GLU A 65 -11.38 -17.06 12.92
CA GLU A 65 -11.68 -18.42 13.37
C GLU A 65 -13.02 -18.88 12.78
N LEU A 66 -12.95 -19.86 11.87
CA LEU A 66 -14.13 -20.45 11.23
C LEU A 66 -15.04 -21.11 12.27
N LYS A 67 -16.32 -20.73 12.27
CA LYS A 67 -17.33 -21.39 13.08
C LYS A 67 -17.89 -22.60 12.34
N LYS A 68 -18.41 -23.57 13.11
CA LYS A 68 -19.03 -24.78 12.54
C LYS A 68 -20.27 -24.40 11.72
N ASN A 69 -20.34 -24.88 10.48
CA ASN A 69 -21.43 -24.62 9.52
C ASN A 69 -21.65 -23.14 9.21
N GLU A 70 -20.58 -22.34 9.25
CA GLU A 70 -20.63 -20.94 8.86
C GLU A 70 -20.68 -20.80 7.34
N GLU A 71 -21.61 -19.99 6.85
CA GLU A 71 -21.69 -19.66 5.43
C GLU A 71 -20.48 -18.83 5.00
N TYR A 72 -19.92 -19.17 3.84
CA TYR A 72 -18.78 -18.49 3.26
C TYR A 72 -19.14 -17.05 2.87
N MET A 73 -18.26 -16.10 3.19
CA MET A 73 -18.42 -14.66 2.94
C MET A 73 -19.70 -14.07 3.55
N ASN A 74 -20.01 -14.46 4.78
CA ASN A 74 -21.00 -13.76 5.59
C ASN A 74 -20.55 -12.35 6.01
N ASP A 75 -21.45 -11.60 6.64
CA ASP A 75 -21.19 -10.22 7.09
C ASP A 75 -20.00 -10.11 8.04
N ALA A 76 -19.77 -11.09 8.92
CA ALA A 76 -18.66 -11.08 9.86
C ALA A 76 -17.30 -11.26 9.15
N GLN A 77 -17.23 -12.12 8.13
CA GLN A 77 -16.05 -12.30 7.30
C GLN A 77 -15.78 -11.05 6.44
N LYS A 78 -16.82 -10.48 5.82
CA LYS A 78 -16.72 -9.23 5.06
C LYS A 78 -16.24 -8.07 5.92
N GLU A 79 -16.77 -7.93 7.13
CA GLU A 79 -16.34 -6.91 8.09
C GLU A 79 -14.87 -7.10 8.48
N HIS A 80 -14.44 -8.35 8.71
CA HIS A 80 -13.05 -8.67 9.02
C HIS A 80 -12.08 -8.20 7.92
N PHE A 81 -12.32 -8.56 6.65
CA PHE A 81 -11.47 -8.12 5.54
C PHE A 81 -11.59 -6.63 5.26
N THR A 82 -12.77 -6.03 5.45
CA THR A 82 -12.96 -4.58 5.32
C THR A 82 -12.08 -3.81 6.30
N LYS A 83 -11.97 -4.26 7.57
CA LYS A 83 -11.08 -3.65 8.56
C LYS A 83 -9.62 -3.73 8.13
N ILE A 84 -9.18 -4.89 7.65
CA ILE A 84 -7.81 -5.08 7.16
C ILE A 84 -7.50 -4.14 5.99
N LEU A 85 -8.36 -4.13 4.96
CA LEU A 85 -8.15 -3.33 3.77
C LEU A 85 -8.19 -1.82 4.06
N LYS A 86 -9.07 -1.36 4.95
CA LYS A 86 -9.13 0.06 5.34
C LYS A 86 -7.91 0.49 6.15
N ALA A 87 -7.46 -0.33 7.10
CA ALA A 87 -6.25 -0.03 7.86
C ALA A 87 -5.02 0.03 6.93
N TRP A 88 -4.93 -0.90 5.98
CA TRP A 88 -3.86 -0.92 4.99
C TRP A 88 -3.91 0.27 4.03
N HIS A 89 -5.10 0.65 3.57
CA HIS A 89 -5.30 1.86 2.75
C HIS A 89 -4.81 3.11 3.48
N SER A 90 -5.21 3.29 4.74
CA SER A 90 -4.79 4.42 5.57
C SER A 90 -3.27 4.45 5.74
N GLN A 91 -2.64 3.31 6.02
CA GLN A 91 -1.19 3.22 6.19
C GLN A 91 -0.43 3.70 4.93
N ILE A 92 -0.81 3.18 3.76
CA ILE A 92 -0.13 3.57 2.50
C ILE A 92 -0.35 5.05 2.19
N MET A 93 -1.51 5.60 2.55
CA MET A 93 -1.80 7.03 2.41
C MET A 93 -0.97 7.89 3.36
N ASP A 94 -0.81 7.46 4.61
CA ASP A 94 0.02 8.18 5.59
C ASP A 94 1.50 8.16 5.19
N GLU A 95 1.99 7.00 4.74
CA GLU A 95 3.35 6.86 4.18
C GLU A 95 3.54 7.77 2.96
N ALA A 96 2.52 7.91 2.10
CA ALA A 96 2.56 8.82 0.96
C ALA A 96 2.82 10.27 1.34
N VAL A 97 2.14 10.73 2.38
CA VAL A 97 2.26 12.10 2.86
C VAL A 97 3.63 12.32 3.47
N ARG A 98 4.12 11.36 4.28
CA ARG A 98 5.45 11.43 4.90
C ARG A 98 6.56 11.47 3.84
N THR A 99 6.59 10.51 2.92
CA THR A 99 7.57 10.47 1.83
C THR A 99 7.55 11.77 1.03
N LYS A 100 6.36 12.27 0.68
CA LYS A 100 6.26 13.52 -0.10
C LYS A 100 6.91 14.69 0.64
N ASN A 101 6.66 14.83 1.95
CA ASN A 101 7.22 15.92 2.74
C ASN A 101 8.75 15.78 2.83
N GLN A 102 9.26 14.57 3.07
CA GLN A 102 10.70 14.28 3.08
C GLN A 102 11.35 14.67 1.76
N MET A 103 10.76 14.24 0.63
CA MET A 103 11.25 14.59 -0.71
C MET A 103 11.25 16.11 -0.96
N GLN A 104 10.30 16.85 -0.39
CA GLN A 104 10.26 18.31 -0.53
C GLN A 104 11.39 18.98 0.27
N GLU A 105 11.66 18.50 1.48
CA GLU A 105 12.74 19.00 2.33
C GLU A 105 14.12 18.73 1.69
N ASP A 106 14.32 17.53 1.15
CA ASP A 106 15.57 17.13 0.50
C ASP A 106 15.87 17.95 -0.77
N VAL A 107 14.84 18.41 -1.49
CA VAL A 107 15.01 19.34 -2.63
C VAL A 107 15.37 20.75 -2.18
N THR A 108 14.89 21.18 -1.01
CA THR A 108 15.21 22.52 -0.47
C THR A 108 16.61 22.58 0.15
N ASN A 109 17.14 21.45 0.61
CA ASN A 109 18.51 21.31 1.09
C ASN A 109 19.44 21.02 -0.10
N PHE A 110 20.17 22.03 -0.55
CA PHE A 110 21.12 21.86 -1.66
C PHE A 110 22.23 20.88 -1.26
N ALA A 111 22.21 19.69 -1.84
CA ALA A 111 23.30 18.73 -1.70
C ALA A 111 24.59 19.31 -2.29
N ASP A 112 25.71 19.03 -1.63
CA ASP A 112 27.02 19.34 -2.18
C ASP A 112 27.24 18.56 -3.51
N PRO A 113 28.08 19.07 -4.43
CA PRO A 113 28.30 18.41 -5.73
C PRO A 113 28.78 16.95 -5.63
N ALA A 114 29.40 16.57 -4.51
CA ALA A 114 29.85 15.20 -4.24
C ALA A 114 28.69 14.24 -3.89
N ASP A 115 27.62 14.75 -3.28
CA ASP A 115 26.49 13.93 -2.77
C ASP A 115 25.28 13.95 -3.70
N ARG A 116 25.27 14.84 -4.70
CA ARG A 116 24.18 14.99 -5.66
C ARG A 116 23.82 13.68 -6.37
N ALA A 117 24.82 12.89 -6.76
CA ALA A 117 24.57 11.62 -7.45
C ALA A 117 23.81 10.62 -6.57
N THR A 118 24.17 10.54 -5.27
CA THR A 118 23.52 9.67 -4.29
C THR A 118 22.08 10.10 -4.05
N GLN A 119 21.87 11.40 -3.85
CA GLN A 119 20.54 11.96 -3.63
C GLN A 119 19.59 11.70 -4.83
N GLU A 120 20.08 11.89 -6.05
CA GLU A 120 19.31 11.61 -7.28
C GLU A 120 18.90 10.13 -7.40
N GLU A 121 19.77 9.20 -6.99
CA GLU A 121 19.47 7.76 -6.97
C GLU A 121 18.37 7.43 -5.95
N GLU A 122 18.47 7.99 -4.73
CA GLU A 122 17.48 7.83 -3.67
C GLU A 122 16.10 8.35 -4.11
N PHE A 123 16.05 9.53 -4.72
CA PHE A 123 14.81 10.07 -5.30
C PHE A 123 14.22 9.16 -6.37
N SER A 124 15.06 8.61 -7.25
CA SER A 124 14.60 7.71 -8.32
C SER A 124 13.97 6.43 -7.76
N LEU A 125 14.59 5.86 -6.71
CA LEU A 125 14.07 4.69 -6.03
C LEU A 125 12.74 4.99 -5.35
N GLU A 126 12.64 6.12 -4.66
CA GLU A 126 11.44 6.49 -3.92
C GLU A 126 10.25 6.74 -4.83
N LEU A 127 10.45 7.41 -5.97
CA LEU A 127 9.41 7.59 -6.99
C LEU A 127 8.87 6.25 -7.52
N ARG A 128 9.75 5.26 -7.75
CA ARG A 128 9.33 3.92 -8.21
C ARG A 128 8.52 3.17 -7.15
N ASN A 129 8.88 3.32 -5.87
CA ASN A 129 8.13 2.74 -4.75
C ASN A 129 6.75 3.38 -4.64
N ARG A 130 6.67 4.71 -4.71
CA ARG A 130 5.42 5.46 -4.69
C ARG A 130 4.47 5.10 -5.83
N ASP A 131 4.99 4.83 -7.02
CA ASP A 131 4.19 4.35 -8.15
C ASP A 131 3.60 2.95 -7.92
N ARG A 132 4.35 2.05 -7.27
CA ARG A 132 3.85 0.71 -6.89
C ARG A 132 2.76 0.81 -5.83
N GLU A 133 2.96 1.62 -4.81
CA GLU A 133 2.00 1.88 -3.75
C GLU A 133 0.72 2.52 -4.27
N ARG A 134 0.82 3.47 -5.20
CA ARG A 134 -0.35 4.04 -5.87
C ARG A 134 -1.16 3.00 -6.64
N LYS A 135 -0.51 2.08 -7.34
CA LYS A 135 -1.19 0.97 -8.03
C LYS A 135 -1.85 0.02 -7.03
N LEU A 136 -1.19 -0.24 -5.90
CA LEU A 136 -1.72 -1.07 -4.83
C LEU A 136 -2.94 -0.43 -4.16
N LEU A 137 -2.92 0.88 -3.88
CA LEU A 137 -4.07 1.63 -3.36
C LEU A 137 -5.31 1.47 -4.25
N LYS A 138 -5.15 1.64 -5.57
CA LYS A 138 -6.24 1.39 -6.52
C LYS A 138 -6.77 -0.03 -6.44
N LYS A 139 -5.90 -1.02 -6.25
CA LYS A 139 -6.29 -2.41 -6.12
C LYS A 139 -7.03 -2.68 -4.79
N ILE A 140 -6.63 -2.02 -3.70
CA ILE A 140 -7.34 -2.07 -2.42
C ILE A 140 -8.74 -1.46 -2.55
N GLU A 141 -8.87 -0.30 -3.19
CA GLU A 141 -10.16 0.34 -3.45
C GLU A 141 -11.09 -0.54 -4.29
N GLN A 142 -10.56 -1.16 -5.35
CA GLN A 142 -11.30 -2.15 -6.15
C GLN A 142 -11.74 -3.35 -5.31
N THR A 143 -10.88 -3.84 -4.42
CA THR A 143 -11.20 -4.96 -3.54
C THR A 143 -12.30 -4.60 -2.54
N LEU A 144 -12.26 -3.38 -1.97
CA LEU A 144 -13.32 -2.86 -1.12
C LEU A 144 -14.66 -2.77 -1.87
N HIS A 145 -14.64 -2.39 -3.14
CA HIS A 145 -15.83 -2.39 -3.99
C HIS A 145 -16.37 -3.81 -4.24
N LYS A 146 -15.50 -4.80 -4.47
CA LYS A 146 -15.92 -6.21 -4.57
C LYS A 146 -16.59 -6.71 -3.29
N ILE A 147 -16.13 -6.25 -2.13
CA ILE A 147 -16.77 -6.60 -0.85
C ILE A 147 -18.18 -5.99 -0.76
N SER A 148 -18.37 -4.75 -1.22
CA SER A 148 -19.71 -4.13 -1.21
C SER A 148 -20.68 -4.74 -2.21
N ASP A 149 -20.16 -5.30 -3.30
CA ASP A 149 -20.95 -5.94 -4.36
C ASP A 149 -21.20 -7.44 -4.12
N ASP A 150 -20.77 -7.96 -2.98
CA ASP A 150 -20.84 -9.39 -2.62
C ASP A 150 -20.08 -10.35 -3.58
N ASP A 151 -19.11 -9.83 -4.33
CA ASP A 151 -18.26 -10.59 -5.29
C ASP A 151 -16.84 -10.87 -4.74
N TYR A 152 -16.61 -10.59 -3.46
CA TYR A 152 -15.33 -10.84 -2.81
C TYR A 152 -15.18 -12.29 -2.34
N GLY A 153 -13.96 -12.82 -2.45
CA GLY A 153 -13.60 -14.14 -1.92
C GLY A 153 -13.69 -15.29 -2.92
N TYR A 154 -14.05 -15.03 -4.18
CA TYR A 154 -14.13 -16.05 -5.22
C TYR A 154 -13.05 -15.84 -6.28
N CYS A 155 -12.60 -16.94 -6.90
CA CYS A 155 -11.63 -16.90 -7.98
C CYS A 155 -12.27 -16.34 -9.25
N GLU A 156 -11.72 -15.27 -9.82
CA GLU A 156 -12.23 -14.66 -11.07
C GLU A 156 -12.19 -15.61 -12.28
N THR A 157 -11.33 -16.64 -12.26
CA THR A 157 -11.18 -17.55 -13.40
C THR A 157 -12.11 -18.76 -13.34
N CYS A 158 -12.30 -19.36 -12.16
CA CYS A 158 -13.05 -20.60 -12.03
C CYS A 158 -14.22 -20.56 -11.03
N GLY A 159 -14.44 -19.41 -10.37
CA GLY A 159 -15.55 -19.20 -9.43
C GLY A 159 -15.41 -19.92 -8.08
N VAL A 160 -14.34 -20.68 -7.84
CA VAL A 160 -14.16 -21.39 -6.57
C VAL A 160 -13.81 -20.43 -5.44
N GLU A 161 -14.19 -20.81 -4.22
CA GLU A 161 -13.87 -20.07 -3.00
C GLU A 161 -12.34 -20.00 -2.78
N ILE A 162 -11.86 -18.81 -2.42
CA ILE A 162 -10.47 -18.59 -2.03
C ILE A 162 -10.37 -18.76 -0.52
N GLY A 163 -9.54 -19.70 -0.05
CA GLY A 163 -9.43 -19.98 1.38
C GLY A 163 -9.12 -18.74 2.24
N LEU A 164 -9.82 -18.59 3.37
CA LEU A 164 -9.73 -17.41 4.25
C LEU A 164 -8.29 -17.08 4.66
N LYS A 165 -7.50 -18.07 5.07
CA LYS A 165 -6.08 -17.88 5.44
C LYS A 165 -5.25 -17.25 4.32
N ARG A 166 -5.60 -17.54 3.06
CA ARG A 166 -4.94 -16.95 1.89
C ARG A 166 -5.37 -15.49 1.70
N LEU A 167 -6.65 -15.19 1.87
CA LEU A 167 -7.16 -13.83 1.82
C LEU A 167 -6.61 -12.99 2.99
N GLU A 168 -6.40 -13.56 4.17
CA GLU A 168 -5.73 -12.83 5.28
C GLU A 168 -4.28 -12.52 4.95
N ALA A 169 -3.59 -13.45 4.27
CA ALA A 169 -2.22 -13.21 3.82
C ALA A 169 -2.14 -12.20 2.67
N ARG A 170 -3.14 -12.21 1.78
CA ARG A 170 -3.22 -11.31 0.64
C ARG A 170 -4.68 -10.99 0.32
N PRO A 171 -5.25 -9.93 0.93
CA PRO A 171 -6.67 -9.63 0.79
C PRO A 171 -7.02 -9.10 -0.60
N THR A 172 -6.03 -8.67 -1.40
CA THR A 172 -6.22 -8.22 -2.78
C THR A 172 -6.05 -9.34 -3.82
N ALA A 173 -6.16 -10.61 -3.42
CA ALA A 173 -5.92 -11.73 -4.33
C ALA A 173 -7.18 -12.10 -5.14
N ASP A 174 -7.06 -12.07 -6.47
CA ASP A 174 -8.21 -12.29 -7.38
C ASP A 174 -8.39 -13.75 -7.84
N LEU A 175 -7.35 -14.59 -7.71
CA LEU A 175 -7.35 -15.97 -8.21
C LEU A 175 -7.17 -16.96 -7.05
N CYS A 176 -7.67 -18.18 -7.18
CA CYS A 176 -7.30 -19.29 -6.29
C CYS A 176 -5.84 -19.71 -6.52
N ILE A 177 -5.32 -20.61 -5.66
CA ILE A 177 -3.93 -21.05 -5.74
C ILE A 177 -3.63 -21.73 -7.09
N ASP A 178 -4.50 -22.64 -7.54
CA ASP A 178 -4.30 -23.41 -8.76
C ASP A 178 -4.30 -22.52 -10.01
N CYS A 179 -5.30 -21.64 -10.13
CA CYS A 179 -5.36 -20.68 -11.23
C CYS A 179 -4.16 -19.72 -11.21
N LYS A 180 -3.70 -19.30 -10.04
CA LYS A 180 -2.52 -18.45 -9.94
C LYS A 180 -1.25 -19.19 -10.36
N THR A 181 -1.06 -20.43 -9.93
CA THR A 181 0.08 -21.27 -10.34
C THR A 181 0.08 -21.50 -11.85
N LEU A 182 -1.07 -21.80 -12.46
CA LEU A 182 -1.19 -21.96 -13.90
C LEU A 182 -0.87 -20.66 -14.66
N ALA A 183 -1.32 -19.51 -14.15
CA ALA A 183 -0.98 -18.21 -14.73
C ALA A 183 0.53 -17.95 -14.69
N GLU A 184 1.20 -18.23 -13.57
CA GLU A 184 2.65 -18.05 -13.43
C GLU A 184 3.47 -19.00 -14.33
N ILE A 185 3.02 -20.24 -14.51
CA ILE A 185 3.65 -21.18 -15.46
C ILE A 185 3.54 -20.64 -16.88
N ARG A 186 2.36 -20.11 -17.24
CA ARG A 186 2.11 -19.55 -18.57
C ARG A 186 2.95 -18.30 -18.83
N GLU A 187 3.06 -17.38 -17.85
CA GLU A 187 3.92 -16.20 -17.93
C GLU A 187 5.37 -16.59 -18.21
N LYS A 188 5.90 -17.58 -17.46
CA LYS A 188 7.27 -18.09 -17.66
C LYS A 188 7.50 -18.72 -19.04
N GLN A 189 6.52 -19.45 -19.57
CA GLN A 189 6.62 -20.07 -20.90
C GLN A 189 6.56 -19.04 -22.03
N LEU A 190 5.84 -17.93 -21.82
CA LEU A 190 5.69 -16.86 -22.80
C LEU A 190 6.79 -15.79 -22.72
N GLY A 191 7.65 -15.82 -21.70
CA GLY A 191 8.72 -14.84 -21.50
C GLY A 191 8.21 -13.43 -21.18
N LEU A 192 7.02 -13.34 -20.57
CA LEU A 192 6.39 -12.10 -20.11
C LEU A 192 6.86 -11.72 -18.70
#